data_AF-A0A2H3E5W4-F1
#
_entry.id   AF-A0A2H3E5W4-F1
#
_cell.length_a   1.000
_cell.length_b   1.000
_cell.length_c   1.000
_cell.angle_alpha   90.00
_cell.angle_beta   90.00
_cell.angle_gamma   90.00
#
_symmetry.space_group_name_H-M   'P 1'
#
loop_
_entity.id
_entity.type
_entity.pdbx_description
1 polymer ?
#
loop_
_entity_poly.entity_id
_entity_poly.type
_entity_poly.pdbx_seq_one_letter_code
_entity_poly.pdbx_strand_id
1 'polypeptide(L)'
;LPPRRVWDLYSNRVVPWWMSYTKPSPISHAWVDEKDRVDVWTSINRRQWPVPIPKDTSIELIRIEMLNLGVEYTWLDVLCLRQKGGPQEDLRVEEWKLDVPTIGSVYNNGWPKVAIYLSGLGQPLSLKNGDLDSDRCWFRRAWTVQEVGRWNRIIAGDTPDGPMHARPIDEDGNYETDLLTRFHKQLKSVRWSTDLFDRLAEMQKRVSTNPVDKVAGLAFPLLPITIPAYYESQSLEDAWTALVDAMDYVTRANMLFLYPEAGLGSKKWRSTWMQI
;
A
#
# COMPACT_ATOMS: atom_id res chain seq x y z
N LEU A 1 -3.69 -15.53 1.35
CA LEU A 1 -4.72 -15.37 0.30
C LEU A 1 -4.01 -14.94 -0.98
N PRO A 2 -4.24 -15.59 -2.13
CA PRO A 2 -3.63 -15.14 -3.38
C PRO A 2 -4.38 -13.94 -3.97
N PRO A 3 -3.70 -13.04 -4.72
CA PRO A 3 -4.38 -12.02 -5.50
C PRO A 3 -5.18 -12.65 -6.65
N ARG A 4 -6.15 -11.92 -7.21
CA ARG A 4 -6.90 -12.38 -8.41
C ARG A 4 -6.02 -12.48 -9.65
N ARG A 5 -5.14 -11.50 -9.82
CA ARG A 5 -4.30 -11.30 -11.01
C ARG A 5 -2.89 -10.93 -10.60
N VAL A 6 -1.93 -11.25 -11.46
CA VAL A 6 -0.53 -10.83 -11.39
C VAL A 6 -0.06 -10.40 -12.77
N TRP A 7 0.95 -9.55 -12.82
CA TRP A 7 1.62 -9.17 -14.05
C TRP A 7 2.81 -10.09 -14.28
N ASP A 8 2.73 -10.92 -15.32
CA ASP A 8 3.84 -11.70 -15.85
C ASP A 8 4.73 -10.77 -16.68
N LEU A 9 5.94 -10.55 -16.18
CA LEU A 9 6.92 -9.65 -16.78
C LEU A 9 7.54 -10.25 -18.04
N TYR A 10 7.60 -11.57 -18.20
CA TYR A 10 8.15 -12.18 -19.42
C TYR A 10 7.18 -12.05 -20.59
N SER A 11 5.91 -12.42 -20.40
CA SER A 11 4.90 -12.26 -21.45
C SER A 11 4.36 -10.82 -21.58
N ASN A 12 4.69 -9.95 -20.63
CA ASN A 12 4.16 -8.59 -20.49
C ASN A 12 2.63 -8.55 -20.47
N ARG A 13 2.02 -9.42 -19.67
CA ARG A 13 0.56 -9.54 -19.55
C ARG A 13 0.11 -9.72 -18.12
N VAL A 14 -1.04 -9.15 -17.81
CA VAL A 14 -1.77 -9.49 -16.60
C VAL A 14 -2.49 -10.82 -16.81
N VAL A 15 -2.21 -11.77 -15.92
CA VAL A 15 -2.69 -13.14 -15.96
C VAL A 15 -3.36 -13.50 -14.62
N PRO A 16 -4.37 -14.38 -14.62
CA PRO A 16 -4.85 -15.01 -13.39
C PRO A 16 -3.72 -15.59 -12.53
N TRP A 17 -3.79 -15.37 -11.22
CA TRP A 17 -2.77 -15.84 -10.26
C TRP A 17 -2.48 -17.34 -10.36
N TRP A 18 -3.48 -18.18 -10.62
CA TRP A 18 -3.27 -19.64 -10.65
C TRP A 18 -2.32 -20.10 -11.77
N MET A 19 -1.97 -19.23 -12.72
CA MET A 19 -0.93 -19.50 -13.73
C MET A 19 0.50 -19.18 -13.26
N SER A 20 0.69 -18.46 -12.15
CA SER A 20 2.03 -18.12 -11.68
C SER A 20 2.70 -19.29 -11.00
N TYR A 21 3.95 -19.58 -11.37
CA TYR A 21 4.76 -20.62 -10.76
C TYR A 21 5.47 -20.18 -9.48
N THR A 22 5.57 -18.87 -9.25
CA THR A 22 6.25 -18.27 -8.09
C THR A 22 5.40 -17.17 -7.46
N LYS A 23 5.73 -16.80 -6.21
CA LYS A 23 5.07 -15.68 -5.52
C LYS A 23 5.41 -14.36 -6.19
N PRO A 24 4.45 -13.43 -6.35
CA PRO A 24 4.67 -12.23 -7.11
C PRO A 24 5.34 -11.19 -6.21
N SER A 25 6.43 -10.57 -6.68
CA SER A 25 7.01 -9.41 -5.99
C SER A 25 6.04 -8.24 -6.09
N PRO A 26 5.54 -7.65 -4.99
CA PRO A 26 4.64 -6.51 -5.11
C PRO A 26 5.43 -5.21 -5.28
N ILE A 27 4.81 -4.25 -5.96
CA ILE A 27 5.28 -2.89 -6.11
C ILE A 27 4.39 -1.97 -5.29
N SER A 28 4.96 -1.29 -4.30
CA SER A 28 4.33 -0.18 -3.61
C SER A 28 4.87 1.13 -4.17
N HIS A 29 4.03 2.17 -4.24
CA HIS A 29 4.47 3.44 -4.78
C HIS A 29 3.71 4.65 -4.21
N ALA A 30 4.39 5.80 -4.21
CA ALA A 30 3.76 7.08 -3.96
C ALA A 30 2.79 7.41 -5.09
N TRP A 31 1.81 8.24 -4.73
CA TRP A 31 0.87 8.81 -5.69
C TRP A 31 1.44 10.13 -6.18
N VAL A 32 1.24 10.47 -7.45
CA VAL A 32 1.55 11.82 -7.98
C VAL A 32 0.26 12.62 -8.15
N ASP A 33 0.28 13.93 -8.37
CA ASP A 33 -0.97 14.67 -8.55
C ASP A 33 -1.71 14.25 -9.82
N GLU A 34 -3.05 14.38 -9.84
CA GLU A 34 -3.87 14.03 -11.01
C GLU A 34 -3.43 14.77 -12.28
N LYS A 35 -3.04 16.04 -12.14
CA LYS A 35 -2.47 16.85 -13.23
C LYS A 35 -1.15 16.30 -13.78
N ASP A 36 -0.43 15.50 -13.00
CA ASP A 36 0.88 14.92 -13.33
C ASP A 36 0.75 13.42 -13.69
N ARG A 37 -0.48 12.93 -13.80
CA ARG A 37 -0.81 11.58 -14.28
C ARG A 37 -1.33 11.59 -15.71
N VAL A 38 -1.24 10.41 -16.32
CA VAL A 38 -1.91 10.08 -17.58
C VAL A 38 -2.51 8.68 -17.46
N ASP A 39 -3.70 8.52 -18.03
CA ASP A 39 -4.41 7.25 -18.12
C ASP A 39 -4.03 6.51 -19.40
N VAL A 40 -3.26 5.44 -19.26
CA VAL A 40 -2.72 4.69 -20.40
C VAL A 40 -3.54 3.44 -20.69
N TRP A 41 -4.05 3.33 -21.91
CA TRP A 41 -4.67 2.12 -22.42
C TRP A 41 -3.63 1.16 -22.98
N THR A 42 -3.41 0.05 -22.29
CA THR A 42 -2.35 -0.91 -22.63
C THR A 42 -2.91 -2.30 -22.96
N SER A 43 -2.21 -3.05 -23.81
CA SER A 43 -2.52 -4.47 -24.05
C SER A 43 -2.19 -5.36 -22.85
N ILE A 44 -1.39 -4.88 -21.89
CA ILE A 44 -0.95 -5.63 -20.70
C ILE A 44 -2.16 -6.15 -19.91
N ASN A 45 -3.15 -5.29 -19.65
CA ASN A 45 -4.43 -5.65 -19.01
C ASN A 45 -5.56 -5.87 -20.04
N ARG A 46 -5.21 -6.22 -21.29
CA ARG A 46 -6.15 -6.41 -22.41
C ARG A 46 -7.04 -5.18 -22.67
N ARG A 47 -6.58 -3.97 -22.36
CA ARG A 47 -7.35 -2.72 -22.46
C ARG A 47 -8.69 -2.79 -21.72
N GLN A 48 -8.75 -3.50 -20.59
CA GLN A 48 -9.97 -3.61 -19.79
C GLN A 48 -10.22 -2.39 -18.88
N TRP A 49 -9.19 -1.63 -18.56
CA TRP A 49 -9.27 -0.35 -17.84
C TRP A 49 -8.04 0.51 -18.15
N PRO A 50 -8.14 1.85 -18.03
CA PRO A 50 -6.97 2.70 -18.11
C PRO A 50 -6.02 2.48 -16.92
N VAL A 51 -4.72 2.60 -17.15
CA VAL A 51 -3.68 2.46 -16.13
C VAL A 51 -3.15 3.85 -15.78
N PRO A 52 -3.47 4.40 -14.60
CA PRO A 52 -2.97 5.71 -14.20
C PRO A 52 -1.49 5.62 -13.83
N ILE A 53 -0.63 6.33 -14.56
CA ILE A 53 0.81 6.42 -14.30
C ILE A 53 1.27 7.88 -14.34
N PRO A 54 2.42 8.23 -13.72
CA PRO A 54 3.02 9.55 -13.92
C PRO A 54 3.33 9.83 -15.39
N LYS A 55 3.18 11.10 -15.83
CA LYS A 55 3.41 11.51 -17.23
C LYS A 55 4.81 11.19 -17.74
N ASP A 56 5.80 11.29 -16.86
CA ASP A 56 7.21 11.08 -17.20
C ASP A 56 7.69 9.64 -16.94
N THR A 57 6.75 8.69 -16.78
CA THR A 57 7.03 7.27 -16.52
C THR A 57 6.65 6.40 -17.71
N SER A 58 7.32 5.24 -17.84
CA SER A 58 6.91 4.18 -18.76
C SER A 58 6.70 2.85 -18.03
N ILE A 59 5.59 2.17 -18.31
CA ILE A 59 5.32 0.81 -17.80
C ILE A 59 6.43 -0.16 -18.25
N GLU A 60 7.00 0.04 -19.45
CA GLU A 60 8.09 -0.80 -19.94
C GLU A 60 9.39 -0.60 -19.15
N LEU A 61 9.68 0.63 -18.69
CA LEU A 61 10.85 0.87 -17.85
C LEU A 61 10.70 0.22 -16.47
N ILE A 62 9.50 0.30 -15.88
CA ILE A 62 9.19 -0.43 -14.63
C ILE A 62 9.39 -1.93 -14.82
N ARG A 63 8.91 -2.48 -15.94
CA ARG A 63 9.11 -3.89 -16.29
C ARG A 63 10.58 -4.26 -16.36
N ILE A 64 11.39 -3.48 -17.08
CA ILE A 64 12.84 -3.71 -17.20
C ILE A 64 13.52 -3.65 -15.83
N GLU A 65 13.17 -2.68 -14.99
CA GLU A 65 13.71 -2.57 -13.63
C GLU A 65 13.39 -3.83 -12.80
N MET A 66 12.14 -4.30 -12.83
CA MET A 66 11.76 -5.52 -12.10
C MET A 66 12.43 -6.78 -12.67
N LEU A 67 12.59 -6.88 -13.99
CA LEU A 67 13.33 -7.98 -14.64
C LEU A 67 14.80 -8.00 -14.22
N ASN A 68 15.44 -6.85 -14.10
CA ASN A 68 16.82 -6.72 -13.61
C ASN A 68 16.96 -7.15 -12.13
N LEU A 69 15.88 -7.05 -11.35
CA LEU A 69 15.81 -7.56 -9.98
C LEU A 69 15.54 -9.08 -9.92
N GLY A 70 15.44 -9.76 -11.07
CA GLY A 70 15.16 -11.20 -11.18
C GLY A 70 13.70 -11.56 -10.92
N VAL A 71 12.78 -10.61 -11.07
CA VAL A 71 11.34 -10.83 -10.87
C VAL A 71 10.72 -11.38 -12.15
N GLU A 72 9.94 -12.45 -12.03
CA GLU A 72 9.13 -13.02 -13.13
C GLU A 72 7.67 -12.54 -13.04
N TYR A 73 7.05 -12.71 -11.87
CA TYR A 73 5.70 -12.23 -11.60
C TYR A 73 5.74 -11.06 -10.62
N THR A 74 5.01 -10.00 -10.93
CA THR A 74 4.85 -8.84 -10.06
C THR A 74 3.38 -8.57 -9.78
N TRP A 75 3.10 -7.98 -8.62
CA TRP A 75 1.77 -7.41 -8.36
C TRP A 75 1.89 -5.89 -8.33
N LEU A 76 1.15 -5.23 -9.21
CA LEU A 76 1.07 -3.77 -9.29
C LEU A 76 -0.41 -3.41 -9.32
N ASP A 77 -0.88 -2.66 -8.31
CA ASP A 77 -2.28 -2.31 -8.09
C ASP A 77 -2.97 -1.75 -9.34
N VAL A 78 -2.36 -0.78 -10.03
CA VAL A 78 -2.91 -0.14 -11.23
C VAL A 78 -3.07 -1.10 -12.42
N LEU A 79 -2.36 -2.23 -12.43
CA LEU A 79 -2.46 -3.27 -13.45
C LEU A 79 -3.27 -4.49 -13.00
N CYS A 80 -3.19 -4.86 -11.72
CA CYS A 80 -3.73 -6.12 -11.19
C CYS A 80 -5.12 -5.93 -10.56
N LEU A 81 -5.49 -4.70 -10.22
CA LEU A 81 -6.84 -4.30 -9.81
C LEU A 81 -7.51 -3.55 -10.95
N ARG A 82 -8.81 -3.83 -11.14
CA ARG A 82 -9.62 -3.10 -12.09
C ARG A 82 -9.72 -1.64 -11.66
N GLN A 83 -9.34 -0.72 -12.53
CA GLN A 83 -9.39 0.72 -12.28
C GLN A 83 -10.69 1.33 -12.83
N LYS A 84 -11.02 2.53 -12.36
CA LYS A 84 -12.17 3.32 -12.82
C LYS A 84 -12.01 3.72 -14.29
N GLY A 85 -13.12 3.79 -15.02
CA GLY A 85 -13.15 4.33 -16.39
C GLY A 85 -12.92 3.29 -17.49
N GLY A 86 -12.93 2.01 -17.12
CA GLY A 86 -12.92 0.87 -18.04
C GLY A 86 -14.31 0.46 -18.51
N PRO A 87 -14.42 -0.40 -19.54
CA PRO A 87 -15.61 -1.19 -19.77
C PRO A 87 -15.96 -2.03 -18.53
N GLN A 88 -17.26 -2.26 -18.31
CA GLN A 88 -17.78 -3.08 -17.19
C GLN A 88 -17.40 -2.53 -15.81
N GLU A 89 -17.67 -1.24 -15.60
CA GLU A 89 -17.48 -0.53 -14.32
C GLU A 89 -18.28 -1.18 -13.17
N ASP A 90 -19.40 -1.84 -13.48
CA ASP A 90 -20.19 -2.66 -12.55
C ASP A 90 -19.36 -3.81 -11.96
N LEU A 91 -18.53 -4.47 -12.77
CA LEU A 91 -17.63 -5.52 -12.29
C LEU A 91 -16.53 -4.96 -11.37
N ARG A 92 -16.16 -3.68 -11.51
CA ARG A 92 -15.18 -3.07 -10.60
C ARG A 92 -15.70 -3.08 -9.18
N VAL A 93 -16.95 -2.69 -8.98
CA VAL A 93 -17.58 -2.67 -7.65
C VAL A 93 -17.59 -4.06 -7.05
N GLU A 94 -17.97 -5.09 -7.81
CA GLU A 94 -18.00 -6.48 -7.33
C GLU A 94 -16.60 -7.06 -7.09
N GLU A 95 -15.62 -6.78 -7.96
CA GLU A 95 -14.23 -7.19 -7.76
C GLU A 95 -13.64 -6.51 -6.53
N TRP A 96 -13.89 -5.21 -6.33
CA TRP A 96 -13.33 -4.42 -5.22
C TRP A 96 -13.83 -4.87 -3.86
N LYS A 97 -15.07 -5.38 -3.74
CA LYS A 97 -15.58 -5.95 -2.49
C LYS A 97 -14.63 -6.98 -1.87
N LEU A 98 -13.94 -7.75 -2.71
CA LEU A 98 -13.03 -8.82 -2.31
C LEU A 98 -11.56 -8.43 -2.49
N ASP A 99 -11.21 -7.80 -3.61
CA ASP A 99 -9.82 -7.59 -4.00
C ASP A 99 -9.16 -6.46 -3.18
N VAL A 100 -9.88 -5.36 -2.89
CA VAL A 100 -9.35 -4.22 -2.12
C VAL A 100 -8.95 -4.61 -0.68
N PRO A 101 -9.81 -5.27 0.12
CA PRO A 101 -9.46 -5.61 1.48
C PRO A 101 -8.47 -6.79 1.55
N THR A 102 -8.14 -7.44 0.42
CA THR A 102 -7.17 -8.56 0.33
C THR A 102 -5.76 -8.15 -0.11
N ILE A 103 -5.54 -6.89 -0.51
CA ILE A 103 -4.25 -6.36 -1.02
C ILE A 103 -3.08 -6.71 -0.10
N GLY A 104 -3.23 -6.50 1.21
CA GLY A 104 -2.17 -6.72 2.18
C GLY A 104 -1.61 -8.14 2.19
N SER A 105 -2.36 -9.14 1.69
CA SER A 105 -1.84 -10.51 1.62
C SER A 105 -0.61 -10.59 0.72
N VAL A 106 -0.56 -9.82 -0.36
CA VAL A 106 0.57 -9.88 -1.32
C VAL A 106 1.86 -9.40 -0.65
N TYR A 107 1.77 -8.41 0.24
CA TYR A 107 2.90 -7.81 0.95
C TYR A 107 3.32 -8.56 2.22
N ASN A 108 2.43 -9.40 2.79
CA ASN A 108 2.68 -10.17 4.01
C ASN A 108 3.19 -11.62 3.75
N ASN A 109 3.24 -12.06 2.49
CA ASN A 109 3.39 -13.49 2.10
C ASN A 109 4.82 -14.08 2.19
N GLY A 110 5.66 -13.58 3.11
CA GLY A 110 6.91 -14.22 3.54
C GLY A 110 8.10 -14.13 2.57
N TRP A 111 7.89 -14.27 1.25
CA TRP A 111 8.96 -14.32 0.24
C TRP A 111 8.44 -13.93 -1.14
N PRO A 112 8.29 -12.62 -1.38
CA PRO A 112 9.19 -11.92 -2.31
C PRO A 112 9.57 -10.49 -1.83
N LYS A 113 10.52 -9.84 -2.52
CA LYS A 113 10.98 -8.48 -2.18
C LYS A 113 9.91 -7.46 -2.60
N VAL A 114 9.57 -6.52 -1.72
CA VAL A 114 8.70 -5.40 -2.08
C VAL A 114 9.54 -4.31 -2.74
N ALA A 115 9.23 -3.94 -3.98
CA ALA A 115 9.83 -2.78 -4.63
C ALA A 115 9.02 -1.53 -4.24
N ILE A 116 9.70 -0.48 -3.76
CA ILE A 116 9.05 0.72 -3.24
C ILE A 116 9.52 1.95 -4.01
N TYR A 117 8.63 2.57 -4.78
CA TYR A 117 8.88 3.86 -5.43
C TYR A 117 8.39 5.00 -4.53
N LEU A 118 9.31 5.70 -3.87
CA LEU A 118 8.95 6.75 -2.90
C LEU A 118 8.54 8.08 -3.53
N SER A 119 8.99 8.39 -4.76
CA SER A 119 8.70 9.65 -5.46
C SER A 119 7.52 9.54 -6.45
N GLY A 120 7.09 8.32 -6.79
CA GLY A 120 6.04 8.07 -7.76
C GLY A 120 6.36 6.82 -8.58
N LEU A 121 5.33 6.10 -9.03
CA LEU A 121 5.52 4.85 -9.77
C LEU A 121 6.46 5.03 -10.97
N GLY A 122 7.55 4.26 -11.01
CA GLY A 122 8.54 4.30 -12.09
C GLY A 122 9.38 5.58 -12.18
N GLN A 123 9.29 6.47 -11.18
CA GLN A 123 10.11 7.67 -11.14
C GLN A 123 11.40 7.44 -10.35
N PRO A 124 12.52 8.10 -10.76
CA PRO A 124 13.71 8.15 -9.93
C PRO A 124 13.41 8.73 -8.55
N LEU A 125 14.05 8.17 -7.53
CA LEU A 125 14.00 8.70 -6.18
C LEU A 125 14.63 10.08 -6.15
N SER A 126 13.80 11.08 -5.88
CA SER A 126 14.20 12.47 -5.70
C SER A 126 13.48 13.07 -4.49
N LEU A 127 14.11 14.07 -3.88
CA LEU A 127 13.58 14.80 -2.73
C LEU A 127 13.51 16.29 -3.07
N LYS A 128 12.30 16.85 -3.05
CA LYS A 128 12.04 18.28 -3.16
C LYS A 128 11.44 18.80 -1.87
N ASN A 129 11.58 20.10 -1.64
CA ASN A 129 10.98 20.75 -0.48
C ASN A 129 9.46 20.53 -0.47
N GLY A 130 8.94 20.05 0.67
CA GLY A 130 7.52 19.73 0.84
C GLY A 130 7.12 18.30 0.49
N ASP A 131 7.99 17.50 -0.15
CA ASP A 131 7.63 16.13 -0.57
C ASP A 131 7.26 15.23 0.61
N LEU A 132 7.99 15.33 1.73
CA LEU A 132 7.71 14.54 2.95
C LEU A 132 6.44 14.98 3.68
N ASP A 133 6.00 16.21 3.42
CA ASP A 133 4.83 16.83 4.06
C ASP A 133 3.56 16.72 3.18
N SER A 134 3.72 16.26 1.94
CA SER A 134 2.62 16.02 1.01
C SER A 134 1.76 14.82 1.45
N ASP A 135 0.45 14.95 1.33
CA ASP A 135 -0.51 13.85 1.53
C ASP A 135 -0.33 12.70 0.52
N ARG A 136 0.45 12.95 -0.55
CA ARG A 136 0.81 11.96 -1.56
C ARG A 136 2.12 11.23 -1.26
N CYS A 137 2.89 11.73 -0.29
CA CYS A 137 4.12 11.11 0.18
C CYS A 137 3.88 9.66 0.57
N TRP A 138 4.75 8.75 0.14
CA TRP A 138 4.64 7.33 0.47
C TRP A 138 4.54 7.10 2.00
N PHE A 139 5.30 7.84 2.81
CA PHE A 139 5.30 7.72 4.27
C PHE A 139 4.01 8.20 4.95
N ARG A 140 3.08 8.81 4.21
CA ARG A 140 1.84 9.37 4.77
C ARG A 140 0.59 8.67 4.28
N ARG A 141 0.67 7.75 3.33
CA ARG A 141 -0.54 7.10 2.78
C ARG A 141 -1.04 5.97 3.66
N ALA A 142 -2.36 5.79 3.71
CA ALA A 142 -3.00 4.75 4.52
C ALA A 142 -2.58 3.35 4.06
N TRP A 143 -2.65 3.10 2.75
CA TRP A 143 -2.30 1.81 2.18
C TRP A 143 -0.85 1.39 2.47
N THR A 144 0.09 2.33 2.57
CA THR A 144 1.51 1.99 2.76
C THR A 144 1.82 1.38 4.13
N VAL A 145 0.90 1.46 5.10
CA VAL A 145 1.00 0.75 6.39
C VAL A 145 1.12 -0.76 6.20
N GLN A 146 0.42 -1.32 5.21
CA GLN A 146 0.49 -2.76 4.90
C GLN A 146 1.48 -3.10 3.77
N GLU A 147 1.97 -2.10 3.04
CA GLU A 147 2.80 -2.30 1.84
C GLU A 147 4.31 -2.14 2.08
N VAL A 148 4.75 -2.10 3.35
CA VAL A 148 6.16 -1.94 3.71
C VAL A 148 7.02 -3.17 3.36
N GLY A 149 6.39 -4.35 3.31
CA GLY A 149 7.07 -5.64 3.27
C GLY A 149 7.60 -6.06 4.64
N ARG A 150 7.25 -7.28 5.07
CA ARG A 150 7.60 -7.77 6.42
C ARG A 150 9.09 -8.11 6.58
N TRP A 151 9.72 -8.63 5.52
CA TRP A 151 11.07 -9.21 5.60
C TRP A 151 12.06 -8.57 4.63
N ASN A 152 11.63 -8.27 3.40
CA ASN A 152 12.51 -7.78 2.35
C ASN A 152 11.83 -6.65 1.56
N ARG A 153 12.57 -5.56 1.36
CA ARG A 153 12.18 -4.44 0.51
C ARG A 153 13.38 -3.88 -0.24
N ILE A 154 13.13 -3.28 -1.39
CA ILE A 154 14.08 -2.53 -2.20
C ILE A 154 13.48 -1.16 -2.46
N ILE A 155 14.29 -0.12 -2.38
CA ILE A 155 13.90 1.20 -2.85
C ILE A 155 14.14 1.24 -4.35
N ALA A 156 13.05 1.38 -5.10
CA ALA A 156 13.06 1.42 -6.56
C ALA A 156 13.27 2.85 -7.06
N GLY A 157 13.76 2.99 -8.29
CA GLY A 157 14.19 4.27 -8.83
C GLY A 157 15.44 4.85 -8.14
N ASP A 158 16.19 4.03 -7.39
CA ASP A 158 17.45 4.45 -6.78
C ASP A 158 18.49 4.75 -7.88
N THR A 159 19.25 5.82 -7.69
CA THR A 159 20.24 6.29 -8.67
C THR A 159 21.55 6.60 -7.94
N PRO A 160 22.74 6.43 -8.57
CA PRO A 160 24.03 6.56 -7.87
C PRO A 160 24.26 7.87 -7.11
N ASP A 161 23.69 8.98 -7.61
CA ASP A 161 23.77 10.31 -7.00
C ASP A 161 22.50 10.66 -6.18
N GLY A 162 21.65 9.67 -5.94
CA GLY A 162 20.36 9.81 -5.29
C GLY A 162 20.43 9.86 -3.77
N PRO A 163 19.29 10.15 -3.11
CA PRO A 163 19.23 10.32 -1.65
C PRO A 163 19.71 9.11 -0.85
N MET A 164 19.63 7.89 -1.39
CA MET A 164 20.05 6.67 -0.70
C MET A 164 21.57 6.59 -0.47
N HIS A 165 22.37 7.27 -1.30
CA HIS A 165 23.83 7.20 -1.25
C HIS A 165 24.47 8.38 -0.52
N ALA A 166 23.67 9.30 0.00
CA ALA A 166 24.18 10.39 0.82
C ALA A 166 24.84 9.86 2.09
N ARG A 167 25.89 10.55 2.56
CA ARG A 167 26.60 10.19 3.79
C ARG A 167 26.15 11.10 4.93
N PRO A 168 25.98 10.55 6.15
CA PRO A 168 25.74 11.39 7.31
C PRO A 168 26.96 12.28 7.58
N ILE A 169 26.71 13.47 8.09
CA ILE A 169 27.75 14.46 8.41
C ILE A 169 28.27 14.32 9.85
N ASP A 170 27.54 13.57 10.69
CA ASP A 170 27.88 13.32 12.09
C ASP A 170 27.39 11.94 12.57
N GLU A 171 27.72 11.58 13.81
CA GLU A 171 27.31 10.33 14.46
C GLU A 171 25.83 10.30 14.84
N ASP A 172 25.19 11.48 14.97
CA ASP A 172 23.76 11.62 15.25
C ASP A 172 22.87 11.27 14.03
N GLY A 173 23.50 11.04 12.87
CA GLY A 173 22.84 10.65 11.64
C GLY A 173 22.14 11.82 10.96
N ASN A 174 22.65 13.04 11.15
CA ASN A 174 22.25 14.20 10.37
C ASN A 174 22.94 14.16 9.00
N TYR A 175 22.34 14.85 8.04
CA TYR A 175 22.81 14.97 6.66
C TYR A 175 22.94 16.44 6.29
N GLU A 176 23.53 16.70 5.12
CA GLU A 176 23.77 18.06 4.60
C GLU A 176 22.53 18.96 4.65
N THR A 177 21.33 18.39 4.49
CA THR A 177 20.07 19.12 4.61
C THR A 177 19.14 18.50 5.66
N ASP A 178 18.30 19.34 6.28
CA ASP A 178 17.23 18.89 7.17
C ASP A 178 16.26 17.93 6.45
N LEU A 179 15.92 18.22 5.19
CA LEU A 179 15.07 17.37 4.35
C LEU A 179 15.63 15.95 4.24
N LEU A 180 16.92 15.82 3.93
CA LEU A 180 17.59 14.53 3.81
C LEU A 180 17.71 13.81 5.17
N THR A 181 17.96 14.56 6.24
CA THR A 181 17.94 14.04 7.62
C THR A 181 16.57 13.45 7.98
N ARG A 182 15.50 14.20 7.72
CA ARG A 182 14.11 13.75 7.93
C ARG A 182 13.78 12.53 7.07
N PHE A 183 14.20 12.51 5.82
CA PHE A 183 14.03 11.38 4.91
C PHE A 183 14.65 10.09 5.47
N HIS A 184 15.93 10.11 5.85
CA HIS A 184 16.58 8.92 6.40
C HIS A 184 16.01 8.50 7.76
N LYS A 185 15.55 9.45 8.60
CA LYS A 185 14.84 9.14 9.85
C LYS A 185 13.52 8.41 9.58
N GLN A 186 12.71 8.89 8.64
CA GLN A 186 11.47 8.21 8.22
C GLN A 186 11.76 6.85 7.59
N LEU A 187 12.76 6.74 6.73
CA LEU A 187 13.12 5.47 6.10
C LEU A 187 13.57 4.41 7.14
N LYS A 188 14.29 4.81 8.18
CA LYS A 188 14.70 3.94 9.30
C LYS A 188 13.53 3.54 10.20
N SER A 189 12.53 4.42 10.37
CA SER A 189 11.34 4.16 11.19
C SER A 189 10.33 3.26 10.50
N VAL A 190 10.37 3.15 9.17
CA VAL A 190 9.53 2.25 8.38
C VAL A 190 9.88 0.81 8.73
N ARG A 191 9.07 0.20 9.58
CA ARG A 191 9.21 -1.19 10.04
C ARG A 191 7.83 -1.82 10.12
N TRP A 192 7.75 -3.11 9.85
CA TRP A 192 6.55 -3.88 10.16
C TRP A 192 6.47 -4.05 11.69
N SER A 193 5.61 -3.28 12.35
CA SER A 193 5.33 -3.52 13.77
C SER A 193 4.48 -4.78 13.92
N THR A 194 4.77 -5.59 14.94
CA THR A 194 3.90 -6.69 15.37
C THR A 194 2.86 -6.26 16.39
N ASP A 195 3.03 -5.07 16.96
CA ASP A 195 2.12 -4.53 17.97
C ASP A 195 0.86 -3.95 17.34
N LEU A 196 -0.27 -4.25 17.98
CA LEU A 196 -1.60 -3.83 17.55
C LEU A 196 -1.76 -2.30 17.60
N PHE A 197 -1.31 -1.67 18.68
CA PHE A 197 -1.52 -0.25 18.96
C PHE A 197 -0.60 0.60 18.10
N ASP A 198 0.64 0.15 17.89
CA ASP A 198 1.54 0.78 16.92
C ASP A 198 0.89 0.84 15.53
N ARG A 199 0.24 -0.25 15.08
CA ARG A 199 -0.43 -0.30 13.76
C ARG A 199 -1.61 0.66 13.69
N LEU A 200 -2.42 0.73 14.75
CA LEU A 200 -3.56 1.66 14.83
C LEU A 200 -3.07 3.12 14.85
N ALA A 201 -2.11 3.43 15.73
CA ALA A 201 -1.50 4.76 15.85
C ALA A 201 -0.80 5.21 14.56
N GLU A 202 -0.13 4.28 13.87
CA GLU A 202 0.45 4.57 12.56
C GLU A 202 -0.61 4.87 11.52
N MET A 203 -1.72 4.13 11.47
CA MET A 203 -2.83 4.37 10.54
C MET A 203 -3.53 5.71 10.77
N GLN A 204 -3.68 6.14 12.03
CA GLN A 204 -4.29 7.44 12.35
C GLN A 204 -3.56 8.61 11.69
N LYS A 205 -2.22 8.57 11.70
CA LYS A 205 -1.35 9.59 11.10
C LYS A 205 -1.41 9.60 9.57
N ARG A 206 -2.01 8.57 8.95
CA ARG A 206 -2.06 8.44 7.50
C ARG A 206 -3.20 9.20 6.87
N VAL A 207 -3.05 9.45 5.58
CA VAL A 207 -4.01 10.11 4.70
C VAL A 207 -4.54 9.09 3.71
N SER A 208 -5.84 9.12 3.48
CA SER A 208 -6.53 8.30 2.49
C SER A 208 -7.42 9.19 1.62
N THR A 209 -7.69 8.73 0.39
CA THR A 209 -8.63 9.45 -0.51
C THR A 209 -10.07 9.09 -0.17
N ASN A 210 -10.35 7.80 0.05
CA ASN A 210 -11.58 7.36 0.68
C ASN A 210 -11.30 7.09 2.18
N PRO A 211 -12.07 7.68 3.13
CA PRO A 211 -11.90 7.38 4.55
C PRO A 211 -11.92 5.88 4.87
N VAL A 212 -12.78 5.10 4.19
CA VAL A 212 -12.93 3.64 4.40
C VAL A 212 -11.63 2.87 4.13
N ASP A 213 -10.75 3.40 3.28
CA ASP A 213 -9.45 2.79 2.98
C ASP A 213 -8.56 2.66 4.23
N LYS A 214 -8.73 3.53 5.24
CA LYS A 214 -7.99 3.39 6.50
C LYS A 214 -8.36 2.10 7.23
N VAL A 215 -9.63 1.75 7.25
CA VAL A 215 -10.11 0.50 7.85
C VAL A 215 -9.73 -0.70 6.98
N ALA A 216 -9.91 -0.59 5.66
CA ALA A 216 -9.54 -1.68 4.75
C ALA A 216 -8.03 -1.99 4.78
N GLY A 217 -7.19 -0.95 4.86
CA GLY A 217 -5.74 -1.07 5.02
C GLY A 217 -5.30 -1.67 6.35
N LEU A 218 -6.20 -1.79 7.33
CA LEU A 218 -5.96 -2.46 8.61
C LEU A 218 -6.32 -3.95 8.58
N ALA A 219 -6.96 -4.48 7.51
CA ALA A 219 -7.36 -5.89 7.47
C ALA A 219 -6.17 -6.85 7.70
N PHE A 220 -5.05 -6.69 7.00
CA PHE A 220 -3.87 -7.54 7.23
C PHE A 220 -3.07 -7.19 8.48
N PRO A 221 -2.89 -5.90 8.82
CA PRO A 221 -2.33 -5.52 10.11
C PRO A 221 -3.13 -6.04 11.32
N LEU A 222 -4.44 -6.27 11.24
CA LEU A 222 -5.23 -6.70 12.40
C LEU A 222 -5.56 -8.19 12.40
N LEU A 223 -5.19 -8.92 11.34
CA LEU A 223 -5.33 -10.38 11.21
C LEU A 223 -6.70 -10.92 11.66
N PRO A 224 -7.82 -10.39 11.15
CA PRO A 224 -9.14 -10.88 11.51
C PRO A 224 -9.34 -12.31 11.00
N ILE A 225 -10.25 -13.06 11.63
CA ILE A 225 -10.59 -14.43 11.24
C ILE A 225 -11.23 -14.43 9.84
N THR A 226 -12.08 -13.43 9.57
CA THR A 226 -12.68 -13.19 8.26
C THR A 226 -12.38 -11.76 7.81
N ILE A 227 -12.24 -11.54 6.50
CA ILE A 227 -12.00 -10.20 5.96
C ILE A 227 -13.35 -9.61 5.53
N PRO A 228 -13.80 -8.50 6.12
CA PRO A 228 -15.04 -7.84 5.71
C PRO A 228 -14.98 -7.38 4.25
N ALA A 229 -16.13 -7.42 3.57
CA ALA A 229 -16.25 -6.89 2.21
C ALA A 229 -16.07 -5.37 2.21
N TYR A 230 -15.42 -4.85 1.17
CA TYR A 230 -15.21 -3.41 1.00
C TYR A 230 -16.36 -2.77 0.22
N TYR A 231 -16.88 -1.67 0.75
CA TYR A 231 -17.89 -0.86 0.08
C TYR A 231 -17.49 0.61 0.16
N GLU A 232 -17.24 1.24 -1.00
CA GLU A 232 -16.82 2.64 -1.07
C GLU A 232 -17.81 3.60 -0.38
N SER A 233 -19.10 3.25 -0.39
CA SER A 233 -20.20 4.04 0.17
C SER A 233 -20.51 3.75 1.64
N GLN A 234 -19.82 2.80 2.27
CA GLN A 234 -20.06 2.45 3.67
C GLN A 234 -19.51 3.56 4.58
N SER A 235 -20.16 3.77 5.73
CA SER A 235 -19.61 4.69 6.73
C SER A 235 -18.33 4.12 7.33
N LEU A 236 -17.44 5.02 7.75
CA LEU A 236 -16.17 4.63 8.37
C LEU A 236 -16.37 3.79 9.64
N GLU A 237 -17.39 4.15 10.43
CA GLU A 237 -17.75 3.45 11.66
C GLU A 237 -18.34 2.05 11.39
N ASP A 238 -19.14 1.89 10.33
CA ASP A 238 -19.69 0.58 9.98
C ASP A 238 -18.59 -0.35 9.45
N ALA A 239 -17.66 0.16 8.66
CA ALA A 239 -16.49 -0.59 8.20
C ALA A 239 -15.63 -1.03 9.40
N TRP A 240 -15.34 -0.10 10.32
CA TRP A 240 -14.58 -0.39 11.53
C TRP A 240 -15.29 -1.43 12.41
N THR A 241 -16.60 -1.27 12.58
CA THR A 241 -17.47 -2.21 13.29
C THR A 241 -17.36 -3.62 12.72
N ALA A 242 -17.44 -3.76 11.39
CA ALA A 242 -17.34 -5.04 10.72
C ALA A 242 -15.96 -5.68 10.92
N LEU A 243 -14.88 -4.87 10.87
CA LEU A 243 -13.52 -5.36 11.09
C LEU A 243 -13.32 -5.85 12.53
N VAL A 244 -13.75 -5.08 13.53
CA VAL A 244 -13.66 -5.48 14.94
C VAL A 244 -14.49 -6.73 15.22
N ASP A 245 -15.70 -6.84 14.65
CA ASP A 245 -16.53 -8.03 14.83
C ASP A 245 -15.91 -9.29 14.18
N ALA A 246 -15.05 -9.11 13.16
CA ALA A 246 -14.34 -10.20 12.48
C ALA A 246 -12.99 -10.58 13.13
N MET A 247 -12.48 -9.78 14.08
CA MET A 247 -11.25 -10.08 14.81
C MET A 247 -11.38 -11.33 15.69
N ASP A 248 -10.27 -12.03 15.90
CA ASP A 248 -10.23 -13.14 16.84
C ASP A 248 -10.48 -12.68 18.29
N TYR A 249 -10.78 -13.63 19.18
CA TYR A 249 -11.13 -13.32 20.56
C TYR A 249 -9.97 -12.71 21.35
N VAL A 250 -8.70 -13.02 21.02
CA VAL A 250 -7.52 -12.46 21.70
C VAL A 250 -7.34 -11.01 21.28
N THR A 251 -7.41 -10.72 19.98
CA THR A 251 -7.30 -9.33 19.49
C THR A 251 -8.42 -8.45 20.05
N ARG A 252 -9.66 -8.94 20.10
CA ARG A 252 -10.78 -8.20 20.72
C ARG A 252 -10.60 -7.99 22.22
N ALA A 253 -10.09 -9.00 22.94
CA ALA A 253 -9.79 -8.87 24.36
C ALA A 253 -8.70 -7.82 24.60
N ASN A 254 -7.63 -7.83 23.79
CA ASN A 254 -6.58 -6.80 23.87
C ASN A 254 -7.16 -5.40 23.67
N MET A 255 -8.05 -5.21 22.68
CA MET A 255 -8.72 -3.94 22.49
C MET A 255 -9.58 -3.53 23.70
N LEU A 256 -10.36 -4.47 24.26
CA LEU A 256 -11.19 -4.23 25.44
C LEU A 256 -10.38 -3.81 26.67
N PHE A 257 -9.24 -4.47 26.93
CA PHE A 257 -8.45 -4.21 28.13
C PHE A 257 -7.52 -3.00 28.01
N LEU A 258 -7.17 -2.59 26.79
CA LEU A 258 -6.17 -1.54 26.55
C LEU A 258 -6.78 -0.22 26.05
N TYR A 259 -8.05 -0.21 25.62
CA TYR A 259 -8.85 1.00 25.47
C TYR A 259 -9.82 1.12 26.66
N PRO A 260 -9.47 1.91 27.71
CA PRO A 260 -10.24 1.95 28.95
C PRO A 260 -11.57 2.72 28.83
N GLU A 261 -11.76 3.47 27.75
CA GLU A 261 -12.96 4.28 27.54
C GLU A 261 -14.11 3.43 26.98
N ALA A 262 -15.31 3.67 27.50
CA ALA A 262 -16.52 3.05 26.96
C ALA A 262 -16.77 3.54 25.52
N GLY A 263 -17.13 2.60 24.65
CA GLY A 263 -17.51 2.87 23.27
C GLY A 263 -18.63 3.91 23.14
N LEU A 264 -18.50 4.84 22.21
CA LEU A 264 -19.55 5.84 21.95
C LEU A 264 -20.75 5.26 21.17
N GLY A 265 -20.56 4.14 20.46
CA GLY A 265 -21.60 3.44 19.72
C GLY A 265 -22.60 2.65 20.59
N SER A 266 -23.37 1.79 19.93
CA SER A 266 -24.36 0.91 20.57
C SER A 266 -23.69 -0.16 21.46
N LYS A 267 -22.55 -0.70 21.03
CA LYS A 267 -21.72 -1.64 21.81
C LYS A 267 -20.70 -0.83 22.63
N LYS A 268 -20.86 -0.79 23.95
CA LYS A 268 -20.00 -0.01 24.87
C LYS A 268 -18.63 -0.64 25.17
N TRP A 269 -18.45 -1.92 24.88
CA TRP A 269 -17.22 -2.65 25.21
C TRP A 269 -16.07 -2.43 24.21
N ARG A 270 -16.32 -1.80 23.07
CA ARG A 270 -15.29 -1.54 22.04
C ARG A 270 -15.27 -0.07 21.66
N SER A 271 -14.08 0.44 21.34
CA SER A 271 -13.88 1.78 20.82
C SER A 271 -14.55 1.96 19.45
N THR A 272 -15.17 3.12 19.25
CA THR A 272 -15.55 3.57 17.89
C THR A 272 -14.30 3.94 17.11
N TRP A 273 -14.42 4.08 15.79
CA TRP A 273 -13.30 4.56 14.96
C TRP A 273 -12.80 5.93 15.43
N MET A 274 -13.70 6.80 15.91
CA MET A 274 -13.34 8.12 16.42
C MET A 274 -12.54 8.07 17.74
N GLN A 275 -12.71 7.02 18.54
CA GLN A 275 -12.00 6.81 19.80
C GLN A 275 -10.67 6.08 19.62
N ILE A 276 -10.46 5.46 18.46
CA ILE A 276 -9.17 4.89 18.08
C ILE A 276 -8.26 6.00 17.64
#